data_AF-A0A7V2QJ57-F1
#
_entry.id   AF-A0A7V2QJ57-F1
#
_cell.length_a   1.000
_cell.length_b   1.000
_cell.length_c   1.000
_cell.angle_alpha   90.00
_cell.angle_beta   90.00
_cell.angle_gamma   90.00
#
_symmetry.space_group_name_H-M   'P 1'
#
loop_
_entity.id
_entity.type
_entity.pdbx_description
1 polymer ?
#
loop_
_entity_poly.entity_id
_entity_poly.type
_entity_poly.pdbx_seq_one_letter_code
_entity_poly.pdbx_strand_id
1 'polypeptide(L)'
;MSKFRLVFILSMVILAGALVAILYFIPSIRSYPEPYTVQVIDGGEEWILQCDILNTEERDIEYSITVTVDDRTYQDSTVVRPGKAYTYIHHVYPHQLAEGKVTFALYQDGQKAPIKTATFYIPLD
;
A
#
# COMPACT_ATOMS: atom_id res chain seq x y z
N MET A 1 -56.00 -21.68 10.30
CA MET A 1 -55.26 -20.95 9.25
C MET A 1 -54.95 -21.89 8.10
N SER A 2 -55.08 -21.45 6.84
CA SER A 2 -54.82 -22.28 5.65
C SER A 2 -53.38 -22.81 5.67
N LYS A 3 -53.19 -24.10 5.32
CA LYS A 3 -51.88 -24.78 5.26
C LYS A 3 -50.85 -23.98 4.43
N PHE A 4 -51.31 -23.27 3.40
CA PHE A 4 -50.48 -22.40 2.56
C PHE A 4 -49.89 -21.19 3.31
N ARG A 5 -50.64 -20.59 4.25
CA ARG A 5 -50.12 -19.47 5.05
C ARG A 5 -49.01 -19.93 6.00
N LEU A 6 -49.10 -21.15 6.51
CA LEU A 6 -48.13 -21.69 7.46
C LEU A 6 -46.80 -22.03 6.76
N VAL A 7 -46.88 -22.63 5.56
CA VAL A 7 -45.70 -22.88 4.70
C VAL A 7 -45.03 -21.57 4.28
N PHE A 8 -45.83 -20.55 3.93
CA PHE A 8 -45.31 -19.23 3.56
C PHE A 8 -44.55 -18.56 4.70
N ILE A 9 -45.12 -18.55 5.92
CA ILE A 9 -44.46 -17.97 7.10
C ILE A 9 -43.15 -18.70 7.41
N LEU A 10 -43.15 -20.03 7.36
CA LEU A 10 -41.95 -20.82 7.63
C LEU A 10 -40.84 -20.55 6.59
N SER A 11 -41.19 -20.48 5.31
CA SER A 11 -40.28 -20.11 4.23
C SER A 11 -39.67 -18.72 4.46
N MET A 12 -40.47 -17.76 4.91
CA MET A 12 -40.02 -16.40 5.14
C MET A 12 -39.02 -16.32 6.31
N VAL A 13 -39.23 -17.09 7.38
CA VAL A 13 -38.31 -17.18 8.52
C VAL A 13 -36.97 -17.81 8.11
N ILE A 14 -37.01 -18.87 7.29
CA ILE A 14 -35.80 -19.51 6.79
C ILE A 14 -35.00 -18.54 5.90
N LEU A 15 -35.69 -17.82 5.00
CA LEU A 15 -35.05 -16.84 4.12
C LEU A 15 -34.42 -15.68 4.92
N ALA A 16 -35.13 -15.16 5.93
CA ALA A 16 -34.61 -14.12 6.80
C ALA A 16 -33.37 -14.59 7.58
N GLY A 17 -33.41 -15.81 8.12
CA GLY A 17 -32.27 -16.41 8.81
C GLY A 17 -31.06 -16.58 7.89
N ALA A 18 -31.27 -17.05 6.65
CA ALA A 18 -30.22 -17.18 5.66
C ALA A 18 -29.59 -15.82 5.29
N LEU A 19 -30.40 -14.77 5.10
CA LEU A 19 -29.90 -13.43 4.81
C LEU A 19 -29.04 -12.86 5.95
N VAL A 20 -29.47 -13.02 7.19
CA VAL A 20 -28.70 -12.58 8.37
C VAL A 20 -27.37 -13.34 8.47
N ALA A 21 -27.38 -14.66 8.25
CA ALA A 21 -26.17 -15.46 8.24
C ALA A 21 -25.20 -15.01 7.14
N ILE A 22 -25.68 -14.76 5.92
CA ILE A 22 -24.84 -14.26 4.82
C ILE A 22 -24.19 -12.93 5.21
N LEU A 23 -24.94 -11.97 5.77
CA LEU A 23 -24.39 -10.69 6.22
C LEU A 23 -23.33 -10.84 7.32
N TYR A 24 -23.49 -11.83 8.20
CA TYR A 24 -22.53 -12.12 9.28
C TYR A 24 -21.26 -12.82 8.78
N PHE A 25 -21.37 -13.61 7.70
CA PHE A 25 -20.27 -14.39 7.12
C PHE A 25 -19.65 -13.74 5.88
N ILE A 26 -20.15 -12.61 5.38
CA ILE A 26 -19.38 -11.80 4.42
C ILE A 26 -18.14 -11.34 5.18
N PRO A 27 -16.93 -11.85 4.84
CA PRO A 27 -15.73 -11.25 5.38
C PRO A 27 -15.79 -9.80 4.92
N SER A 28 -15.65 -8.88 5.86
CA SER A 28 -15.42 -7.48 5.54
C SER A 28 -14.08 -7.40 4.80
N ILE A 29 -14.07 -7.72 3.50
CA ILE A 29 -12.95 -7.50 2.60
C ILE A 29 -12.92 -6.00 2.34
N ARG A 30 -12.67 -5.23 3.40
CA ARG A 30 -11.93 -4.00 3.29
C ARG A 30 -10.48 -4.41 3.35
N SER A 31 -10.00 -4.98 2.24
CA SER A 31 -8.57 -4.94 1.96
C SER A 31 -8.30 -3.45 1.74
N TYR A 32 -7.95 -2.75 2.81
CA TYR A 32 -7.43 -1.40 2.66
C TYR A 32 -6.21 -1.55 1.76
N PRO A 33 -6.15 -0.87 0.60
CA PRO A 33 -4.92 -0.89 -0.19
C PRO A 33 -3.78 -0.48 0.76
N GLU A 34 -2.68 -1.23 0.74
CA GLU A 34 -1.52 -0.84 1.54
C GLU A 34 -1.21 0.63 1.22
N PRO A 35 -1.21 1.53 2.22
CA PRO A 35 -1.06 2.96 1.96
C PRO A 35 0.30 3.30 1.33
N TYR A 36 1.24 2.34 1.39
CA TYR A 36 2.60 2.47 0.90
C TYR A 36 3.03 1.19 0.17
N THR A 37 3.21 1.28 -1.14
CA THR A 37 3.79 0.21 -1.96
C THR A 37 5.17 0.65 -2.44
N VAL A 38 6.18 -0.20 -2.31
CA VAL A 38 7.55 0.07 -2.76
C VAL A 38 8.01 -1.07 -3.64
N GLN A 39 8.55 -0.76 -4.81
CA GLN A 39 9.00 -1.76 -5.78
C GLN A 39 10.21 -1.25 -6.57
N VAL A 40 11.00 -2.19 -7.09
CA VAL A 40 12.08 -1.91 -8.06
C VAL A 40 11.70 -2.56 -9.38
N ILE A 41 11.75 -1.78 -10.45
CA ILE A 41 11.42 -2.20 -11.81
C ILE A 41 12.71 -2.19 -12.62
N ASP A 42 12.96 -3.27 -13.36
CA ASP A 42 14.07 -3.35 -14.31
C ASP A 42 13.67 -2.67 -15.63
N GLY A 43 14.39 -1.61 -16.00
CA GLY A 43 14.23 -0.85 -17.23
C GLY A 43 15.25 -1.20 -18.32
N GLY A 44 16.12 -2.19 -18.10
CA GLY A 44 17.18 -2.62 -19.01
C GLY A 44 18.46 -1.78 -18.93
N GLU A 45 18.36 -0.45 -19.02
CA GLU A 45 19.53 0.46 -18.87
C GLU A 45 19.67 1.02 -17.45
N GLU A 46 18.60 0.97 -16.68
CA GLU A 46 18.50 1.46 -15.31
C GLU A 46 17.44 0.68 -14.54
N TRP A 47 17.47 0.81 -13.22
CA TRP A 47 16.39 0.35 -12.35
C TRP A 47 15.61 1.53 -11.82
N ILE A 48 14.30 1.35 -11.73
CA ILE A 48 13.38 2.38 -11.24
C ILE A 48 12.86 1.93 -9.88
N LEU A 49 13.29 2.62 -8.82
CA LEU A 49 12.68 2.49 -7.50
C LEU A 49 11.43 3.35 -7.46
N GLN A 50 10.26 2.71 -7.39
CA GLN A 50 8.97 3.36 -7.30
C GLN A 50 8.38 3.19 -5.90
N CYS A 51 7.85 4.28 -5.34
CA CYS A 51 7.01 4.22 -4.15
C CYS A 51 5.70 4.96 -4.37
N ASP A 52 4.59 4.26 -4.20
CA ASP A 52 3.25 4.85 -4.18
C ASP A 52 2.84 5.15 -2.74
N ILE A 53 2.47 6.41 -2.50
CA ILE A 53 2.11 6.97 -1.19
C ILE A 53 0.65 7.43 -1.27
N LEU A 54 -0.22 6.89 -0.42
CA LEU A 54 -1.59 7.36 -0.24
C LEU A 54 -1.72 8.06 1.10
N ASN A 55 -2.07 9.35 1.09
CA ASN A 55 -2.40 10.05 2.34
C ASN A 55 -3.82 9.69 2.78
N THR A 56 -3.92 8.86 3.83
CA THR A 56 -5.18 8.46 4.45
C THR A 56 -5.63 9.40 5.57
N GLU A 57 -4.84 10.41 5.92
CA GLU A 57 -5.16 11.42 6.94
C GLU A 57 -6.08 12.52 6.37
N GLU A 58 -6.80 13.19 7.27
CA GLU A 58 -7.70 14.30 6.92
C GLU A 58 -6.98 15.66 6.74
N ARG A 59 -5.64 15.66 6.76
CA ARG A 59 -4.79 16.86 6.61
C ARG A 59 -3.67 16.63 5.59
N ASP A 60 -3.09 17.72 5.11
CA ASP A 60 -1.85 17.66 4.33
C ASP A 60 -0.75 17.03 5.20
N ILE A 61 -0.01 16.08 4.65
CA ILE A 61 1.09 15.40 5.33
C ILE A 61 2.35 15.59 4.50
N GLU A 62 3.40 16.08 5.13
CA GLU A 62 4.75 16.05 4.58
C GLU A 62 5.36 14.66 4.81
N TYR A 63 5.91 14.10 3.74
CA TYR A 63 6.67 12.87 3.76
C TYR A 63 8.11 13.17 3.40
N SER A 64 9.05 12.63 4.18
CA SER A 64 10.47 12.63 3.84
C SER A 64 10.87 11.26 3.32
N ILE A 65 11.58 11.23 2.21
CA ILE A 65 11.97 10.02 1.49
C ILE A 65 13.48 9.96 1.52
N THR A 66 14.02 8.83 1.97
CA THR A 66 15.45 8.54 1.94
C THR A 66 15.69 7.32 1.09
N VAL A 67 16.54 7.46 0.07
CA VAL A 67 17.02 6.36 -0.77
C VAL A 67 18.51 6.24 -0.58
N THR A 68 18.99 5.07 -0.22
CA THR A 68 20.40 4.77 -0.13
C THR A 68 20.75 3.73 -1.18
N VAL A 69 21.56 4.11 -2.16
CA VAL A 69 22.13 3.23 -3.18
C VAL A 69 23.57 2.95 -2.78
N ASP A 70 23.82 1.74 -2.32
CA ASP A 70 25.03 1.30 -1.61
C ASP A 70 25.40 2.25 -0.47
N ASP A 71 26.37 3.14 -0.67
CA ASP A 71 26.82 4.13 0.32
C ASP A 71 26.30 5.55 0.06
N ARG A 72 25.63 5.78 -1.08
CA ARG A 72 25.15 7.12 -1.46
C ARG A 72 23.70 7.29 -1.04
N THR A 73 23.47 8.32 -0.21
CA THR A 73 22.14 8.64 0.28
C THR A 73 21.57 9.86 -0.42
N TYR A 74 20.32 9.73 -0.87
CA TYR A 74 19.51 10.75 -1.50
C TYR A 74 18.31 11.03 -0.59
N GLN A 75 18.00 12.31 -0.40
CA GLN A 75 16.87 12.75 0.41
C GLN A 75 15.96 13.62 -0.44
N ASP A 76 14.66 13.40 -0.30
CA ASP A 76 13.61 14.18 -0.95
C ASP A 76 12.45 14.37 0.02
N SER A 77 11.57 15.33 -0.25
CA SER A 77 10.33 15.49 0.49
C SER A 77 9.17 15.93 -0.40
N THR A 78 7.97 15.57 0.02
CA THR A 78 6.74 15.92 -0.71
C THR A 78 5.58 16.10 0.26
N VAL A 79 4.65 16.99 -0.10
CA VAL A 79 3.40 17.18 0.66
C VAL A 79 2.26 16.55 -0.12
N VAL A 80 1.60 15.57 0.51
CA VAL A 80 0.46 14.87 -0.09
C VAL A 80 -0.82 15.34 0.59
N ARG A 81 -1.78 15.81 -0.22
CA ARG A 81 -3.08 16.28 0.26
C ARG A 81 -3.99 15.14 0.73
N PRO A 82 -4.99 15.39 1.59
CA PRO A 82 -5.94 14.39 2.07
C PRO A 82 -6.57 13.57 0.94
N GLY A 83 -6.52 12.24 1.08
CA GLY A 83 -7.10 11.30 0.13
C GLY A 83 -6.46 11.33 -1.27
N LYS A 84 -5.30 11.98 -1.44
CA LYS A 84 -4.53 11.97 -2.68
C LYS A 84 -3.39 10.98 -2.60
N ALA A 85 -3.03 10.48 -3.78
CA ALA A 85 -1.87 9.63 -3.97
C ALA A 85 -0.72 10.43 -4.60
N TYR A 86 0.49 10.01 -4.31
CA TYR A 86 1.73 10.51 -4.90
C TYR A 86 2.63 9.33 -5.25
N THR A 87 3.24 9.37 -6.43
CA THR A 87 4.21 8.35 -6.85
C THR A 87 5.59 8.98 -6.86
N TYR A 88 6.46 8.49 -6.00
CA TYR A 88 7.88 8.79 -6.00
C TYR A 88 8.61 7.86 -6.96
N ILE A 89 9.52 8.42 -7.75
CA ILE A 89 10.35 7.69 -8.71
C ILE A 89 11.80 8.09 -8.48
N HIS A 90 12.66 7.10 -8.26
CA HIS A 90 14.10 7.28 -8.20
C HIS A 90 14.79 6.38 -9.20
N HIS A 91 15.59 6.99 -10.07
CA HIS A 91 16.38 6.30 -11.08
C HIS A 91 17.70 5.81 -10.47
N VAL A 92 17.99 4.53 -10.65
CA VAL A 92 19.21 3.87 -10.20
C VAL A 92 19.95 3.37 -11.42
N TYR A 93 21.06 4.01 -11.75
CA TYR A 93 21.89 3.69 -12.90
C TYR A 93 22.99 2.69 -12.52
N PRO A 94 23.45 1.84 -13.45
CA PRO A 94 24.51 0.84 -13.19
C PRO A 94 25.79 1.42 -12.58
N HIS A 95 26.20 2.62 -13.00
CA HIS A 95 27.42 3.26 -12.49
C HIS A 95 27.31 3.73 -11.02
N GLN A 96 26.12 3.71 -10.42
CA GLN A 96 25.91 4.01 -9.01
C GLN A 96 26.02 2.76 -8.12
N LEU A 97 26.01 1.56 -8.72
CA LEU A 97 25.99 0.29 -8.01
C LEU A 97 27.41 -0.29 -7.90
N ALA A 98 27.87 -0.48 -6.68
CA ALA A 98 29.05 -1.22 -6.30
C ALA A 98 28.69 -2.61 -5.72
N GLU A 99 27.69 -2.69 -4.84
CA GLU A 99 27.21 -3.95 -4.25
C GLU A 99 25.78 -4.30 -4.69
N GLY A 100 25.08 -3.37 -5.36
CA GLY A 100 23.72 -3.59 -5.83
C GLY A 100 22.65 -3.34 -4.76
N LYS A 101 23.02 -2.85 -3.57
CA LYS A 101 22.10 -2.70 -2.45
C LYS A 101 21.34 -1.37 -2.54
N VAL A 102 20.02 -1.43 -2.62
CA VAL A 102 19.16 -0.24 -2.61
C VAL A 102 18.23 -0.29 -1.40
N THR A 103 18.33 0.71 -0.52
CA THR A 103 17.49 0.84 0.67
C THR A 103 16.58 2.05 0.53
N PHE A 104 15.31 1.86 0.85
CA PHE A 104 14.28 2.89 0.88
C PHE A 104 13.77 3.06 2.31
N ALA A 105 13.58 4.31 2.73
CA ALA A 105 12.91 4.66 3.97
C ALA A 105 11.97 5.85 3.76
N LEU A 106 10.71 5.67 4.16
CA LEU A 106 9.69 6.71 4.15
C LEU A 106 9.41 7.15 5.59
N TYR A 107 9.43 8.46 5.80
CA TYR A 107 9.11 9.10 7.07
C TYR A 107 7.89 9.97 6.88
N GLN A 108 7.06 10.01 7.91
CA GLN A 108 5.93 10.93 8.00
C GLN A 108 6.31 12.07 8.96
N ASP A 109 5.85 13.29 8.67
CA ASP A 109 6.10 14.46 9.52
C ASP A 109 5.85 14.17 11.02
N GLY A 110 6.78 14.66 11.85
CA GLY A 110 6.80 14.44 13.28
C GLY A 110 7.25 13.06 13.76
N GLN A 111 7.45 12.07 12.86
CA GLN A 111 7.93 10.75 13.23
C GLN A 111 9.44 10.61 13.11
N LYS A 112 10.09 10.10 14.17
CA LYS A 112 11.53 9.82 14.18
C LYS A 112 11.89 8.49 13.51
N ALA A 113 10.95 7.54 13.51
CA ALA A 113 11.13 6.23 12.90
C ALA A 113 10.47 6.21 11.51
N PRO A 114 11.01 5.45 10.54
CA PRO A 114 10.39 5.31 9.24
C PRO A 114 9.08 4.53 9.37
N ILE A 115 8.04 4.99 8.66
CA ILE A 115 6.73 4.33 8.56
C ILE A 115 6.73 3.18 7.53
N LYS A 116 7.69 3.19 6.59
CA LYS A 116 7.94 2.10 5.64
C LYS A 116 9.43 2.03 5.34
N THR A 117 9.97 0.82 5.32
CA THR A 117 11.32 0.55 4.82
C THR A 117 11.29 -0.62 3.85
N ALA A 118 12.22 -0.62 2.90
CA ALA A 118 12.45 -1.74 2.01
C ALA A 118 13.94 -1.80 1.63
N THR A 119 14.45 -3.00 1.39
CA THR A 119 15.81 -3.20 0.88
C THR A 119 15.74 -4.17 -0.29
N PHE A 120 16.36 -3.79 -1.39
CA PHE A 120 16.45 -4.56 -2.62
C PHE A 120 17.92 -4.81 -2.95
N TYR A 121 18.17 -5.92 -3.63
CA TYR A 121 19.48 -6.27 -4.15
C TYR A 121 19.36 -6.41 -5.67
N ILE A 122 20.00 -5.51 -6.38
CA ILE A 122 20.07 -5.47 -7.84
C ILE A 122 21.27 -6.32 -8.28
N PRO A 123 21.09 -7.29 -9.18
CA PRO A 123 22.21 -8.07 -9.72
C PRO A 123 23.15 -7.18 -10.55
N LEU A 124 24.45 -7.40 -10.39
CA LEU A 124 25.51 -6.75 -11.16
C LEU A 124 25.95 -7.73 -12.26
N ASP A 125 25.40 -7.59 -13.46
CA ASP A 125 25.77 -8.41 -14.62
C ASP A 125 27.00 -7.85 -15.37
#